data_AF-A0A920JR21-F1
#
_entry.id   AF-A0A920JR21-F1
#
_cell.length_a   1.000
_cell.length_b   1.000
_cell.length_c   1.000
_cell.angle_alpha   90.00
_cell.angle_beta   90.00
_cell.angle_gamma   90.00
#
_symmetry.space_group_name_H-M   'P 1'
#
loop_
_entity.id
_entity.type
_entity.pdbx_description
1 polymer ?
#
loop_
_entity_poly.entity_id
_entity_poly.type
_entity_poly.pdbx_seq_one_letter_code
_entity_poly.pdbx_strand_id
1 'polypeptide(L)'
;MNTDIMVKPATLMISKVTVDNTRYTNILMGTVQGAIANGVLDSVRDGTIDKNKANDLGIIVSVWLNPSVSKDDSLDHKILFDIHRKATYQAIKKAMNNEPSIDWLLENQDNIVHKYYQMGLDGKI
;
A
#
# COMPACT_ATOMS: atom_id res chain seq x y z
N MET A 1 -6.58 5.14 -14.31
CA MET A 1 -6.23 3.96 -15.12
C MET A 1 -7.46 3.10 -15.23
N ASN A 2 -7.72 2.56 -16.41
CA ASN A 2 -8.83 1.65 -16.69
C ASN A 2 -8.27 0.21 -16.81
N THR A 3 -9.07 -0.70 -17.34
CA THR A 3 -8.70 -2.12 -17.48
C THR A 3 -7.66 -2.40 -18.58
N ASP A 4 -7.33 -1.43 -19.42
CA ASP A 4 -6.42 -1.61 -20.58
C ASP A 4 -5.11 -0.80 -20.44
N ILE A 5 -5.05 0.13 -19.48
CA ILE A 5 -3.90 1.01 -19.27
C ILE A 5 -3.18 0.62 -17.99
N MET A 6 -2.03 -0.03 -18.13
CA MET A 6 -1.15 -0.37 -17.01
C MET A 6 -0.36 0.84 -16.51
N VAL A 7 -0.05 0.86 -15.20
CA VAL A 7 0.88 1.83 -14.63
C VAL A 7 2.33 1.51 -15.00
N LYS A 8 3.17 2.54 -15.08
CA LYS A 8 4.63 2.44 -15.14
C LYS A 8 5.26 3.16 -13.93
N PRO A 9 6.27 2.58 -13.24
CA PRO A 9 6.84 1.25 -13.49
C PRO A 9 5.87 0.09 -13.35
N ALA A 10 6.16 -1.01 -14.05
CA ALA A 10 5.28 -2.17 -14.06
C ALA A 10 5.05 -2.64 -12.61
N THR A 11 3.80 -2.70 -12.18
CA THR A 11 3.45 -2.91 -10.78
C THR A 11 2.63 -4.17 -10.61
N LEU A 12 3.17 -5.14 -9.88
CA LEU A 12 2.47 -6.36 -9.47
C LEU A 12 1.82 -6.14 -8.11
N MET A 13 0.50 -6.32 -8.03
CA MET A 13 -0.28 -6.22 -6.80
C MET A 13 -0.61 -7.62 -6.27
N ILE A 14 -0.29 -7.90 -5.01
CA ILE A 14 -0.47 -9.21 -4.36
C ILE A 14 -1.29 -9.05 -3.08
N SER A 15 -2.45 -9.71 -3.00
CA SER A 15 -3.27 -9.69 -1.78
C SER A 15 -2.60 -10.49 -0.65
N LYS A 16 -2.57 -9.91 0.56
CA LYS A 16 -2.21 -10.63 1.80
C LYS A 16 -3.37 -11.41 2.42
N VAL A 17 -4.58 -11.20 1.90
CA VAL A 17 -5.81 -11.83 2.38
C VAL A 17 -6.31 -12.79 1.30
N THR A 18 -6.68 -14.01 1.72
CA THR A 18 -7.34 -14.98 0.83
C THR A 18 -8.62 -14.36 0.29
N VAL A 19 -8.76 -14.37 -1.03
CA VAL A 19 -9.91 -13.76 -1.71
C VAL A 19 -10.96 -14.83 -1.97
N ASP A 20 -12.08 -14.77 -1.26
CA ASP A 20 -13.21 -15.71 -1.37
C ASP A 20 -14.57 -15.01 -1.58
N ASN A 21 -14.58 -13.68 -1.70
CA ASN A 21 -15.78 -12.85 -1.77
C ASN A 21 -15.72 -11.87 -2.95
N THR A 22 -16.72 -11.91 -3.84
CA THR A 22 -16.79 -11.07 -5.04
C THR A 22 -16.79 -9.57 -4.75
N ARG A 23 -17.52 -9.11 -3.72
CA ARG A 23 -17.53 -7.69 -3.35
C ARG A 23 -16.16 -7.23 -2.87
N TYR A 24 -15.50 -8.05 -2.05
CA TYR A 24 -14.11 -7.81 -1.65
C TYR A 24 -13.18 -7.70 -2.88
N THR A 25 -13.28 -8.65 -3.82
CA THR A 25 -12.50 -8.63 -5.07
C THR A 25 -12.71 -7.35 -5.86
N ASN A 26 -13.95 -6.89 -6.00
CA ASN A 26 -14.27 -5.67 -6.73
C ASN A 26 -13.70 -4.42 -6.05
N ILE A 27 -13.71 -4.36 -4.71
CA ILE A 27 -13.09 -3.25 -3.97
C ILE A 27 -11.57 -3.29 -4.13
N LEU A 28 -10.96 -4.48 -4.01
CA LEU A 28 -9.52 -4.69 -4.14
C LEU A 28 -9.04 -4.33 -5.56
N MET A 29 -9.62 -4.94 -6.60
CA MET A 29 -9.22 -4.77 -8.00
C MET A 29 -9.75 -3.48 -8.64
N GLY A 30 -10.68 -2.79 -8.00
CA GLY A 30 -11.19 -1.48 -8.42
C GLY A 30 -10.51 -0.35 -7.65
N THR A 31 -11.08 0.00 -6.49
CA THR A 31 -10.66 1.15 -5.69
C THR A 31 -9.21 1.06 -5.25
N VAL A 32 -8.79 -0.07 -4.69
CA VAL A 32 -7.44 -0.22 -4.13
C VAL A 32 -6.39 -0.31 -5.22
N GLN A 33 -6.63 -1.07 -6.30
CA GLN A 33 -5.75 -1.14 -7.47
C GLN A 33 -5.55 0.24 -8.10
N GLY A 34 -6.64 1.00 -8.31
CA GLY A 34 -6.57 2.35 -8.84
C GLY A 34 -5.76 3.28 -7.93
N ALA A 35 -5.94 3.17 -6.62
CA ALA A 35 -5.21 3.97 -5.63
C ALA A 35 -3.71 3.69 -5.64
N ILE A 36 -3.32 2.40 -5.62
CA ILE A 36 -1.91 1.96 -5.71
C ILE A 36 -1.27 2.55 -6.96
N ALA A 37 -1.93 2.37 -8.09
CA ALA A 37 -1.42 2.80 -9.38
C ALA A 37 -1.26 4.35 -9.43
N ASN A 38 -2.13 5.12 -8.78
CA ASN A 38 -1.93 6.57 -8.64
C ASN A 38 -0.78 6.93 -7.68
N GLY A 39 -0.56 6.17 -6.61
CA GLY A 39 0.58 6.38 -5.71
C GLY A 39 1.94 6.13 -6.40
N VAL A 40 1.99 5.16 -7.32
CA VAL A 40 3.14 4.96 -8.21
C VAL A 40 3.37 6.18 -9.10
N LEU A 41 2.32 6.68 -9.76
CA LEU A 41 2.43 7.86 -10.62
C LEU A 41 2.81 9.13 -9.84
N ASP A 42 2.37 9.27 -8.60
CA ASP A 42 2.78 10.37 -7.73
C ASP A 42 4.29 10.33 -7.45
N SER A 43 4.83 9.13 -7.24
CA SER A 43 6.27 8.92 -7.04
C SER A 43 7.09 9.22 -8.31
N VAL A 44 6.53 8.94 -9.50
CA VAL A 44 7.17 9.35 -10.76
C VAL A 44 7.07 10.86 -10.97
N ARG A 45 5.92 11.46 -10.61
CA ARG A 45 5.64 12.89 -10.82
C ARG A 45 6.54 13.78 -9.98
N ASP A 46 6.82 13.40 -8.73
CA ASP A 46 7.66 14.18 -7.83
C ASP A 46 9.16 13.84 -7.94
N GLY A 47 9.53 12.89 -8.81
CA GLY A 47 10.92 12.49 -9.05
C GLY A 47 11.46 11.46 -8.06
N THR A 48 10.67 10.98 -7.10
CA THR A 48 11.05 9.86 -6.21
C THR A 48 11.47 8.63 -7.04
N ILE A 49 10.72 8.34 -8.10
CA ILE A 49 11.12 7.41 -9.16
C ILE A 49 11.55 8.25 -10.35
N ASP A 50 12.79 8.08 -10.79
CA ASP A 50 13.28 8.70 -12.03
C ASP A 50 12.43 8.22 -13.21
N LYS A 51 11.78 9.18 -13.90
CA LYS A 51 10.93 8.92 -15.07
C LYS A 51 11.66 8.15 -16.16
N ASN A 52 12.97 8.33 -16.31
CA ASN A 52 13.76 7.64 -17.32
C ASN A 52 13.94 6.15 -17.02
N LYS A 53 13.80 5.75 -15.75
CA LYS A 53 13.87 4.34 -15.31
C LYS A 53 12.51 3.68 -15.24
N ALA A 54 11.42 4.38 -15.57
CA ALA A 54 10.07 3.87 -15.41
C ALA A 54 9.77 2.62 -16.27
N ASN A 55 10.53 2.39 -17.33
CA ASN A 55 10.40 1.18 -18.15
C ASN A 55 11.33 0.03 -17.71
N ASP A 56 12.32 0.32 -16.87
CA ASP A 56 13.35 -0.64 -16.43
C ASP A 56 13.09 -1.18 -15.03
N LEU A 57 12.24 -0.50 -14.27
CA LEU A 57 11.87 -0.86 -12.90
C LEU A 57 10.58 -1.69 -12.86
N GLY A 58 10.50 -2.55 -11.85
CA GLY A 58 9.29 -3.24 -11.44
C GLY A 58 8.99 -2.97 -9.96
N ILE A 59 7.71 -2.88 -9.61
CA ILE A 59 7.26 -2.69 -8.23
C ILE A 59 6.40 -3.90 -7.84
N ILE A 60 6.65 -4.45 -6.64
CA ILE A 60 5.79 -5.47 -6.04
C ILE A 60 5.08 -4.84 -4.84
N VAL A 61 3.76 -4.74 -4.91
CA VAL A 61 2.92 -4.19 -3.84
C VAL A 61 2.16 -5.34 -3.17
N SER A 62 2.63 -5.73 -1.99
CA SER A 62 1.90 -6.66 -1.12
C SER A 62 0.88 -5.89 -0.30
N VAL A 63 -0.40 -5.99 -0.66
CA VAL A 63 -1.47 -5.17 -0.13
C VAL A 63 -2.27 -5.91 0.94
N TRP A 64 -2.53 -5.21 2.04
CA TRP A 64 -3.52 -5.64 3.04
C TRP A 64 -4.75 -4.75 2.92
N LEU A 65 -5.91 -5.38 2.81
CA LEU A 65 -7.22 -4.74 2.86
C LEU A 65 -8.04 -5.53 3.87
N ASN A 66 -8.65 -4.86 4.84
CA ASN A 66 -9.42 -5.54 5.87
C ASN A 66 -10.61 -6.27 5.22
N PRO A 67 -10.83 -7.59 5.44
CA PRO A 67 -12.00 -8.30 4.91
C PRO A 67 -13.34 -7.65 5.24
N SER A 68 -13.43 -6.88 6.33
CA SER A 68 -14.65 -6.20 6.76
C SER A 68 -15.21 -5.20 5.74
N VAL A 69 -14.40 -4.70 4.80
CA VAL A 69 -14.87 -3.77 3.74
C VAL A 69 -15.96 -4.39 2.87
N SER A 70 -16.01 -5.72 2.76
CA SER A 70 -17.06 -6.43 2.03
C SER A 70 -18.41 -6.45 2.74
N LYS A 71 -18.43 -6.08 4.04
CA LYS A 71 -19.63 -6.07 4.89
C LYS A 71 -20.11 -4.66 5.21
N ASP A 72 -19.37 -3.62 4.80
CA ASP A 72 -19.71 -2.22 5.06
C ASP A 72 -20.48 -1.63 3.87
N ASP A 73 -21.80 -1.53 4.00
CA ASP A 73 -22.69 -0.93 3.00
C ASP A 73 -22.55 0.58 2.87
N SER A 74 -21.90 1.22 3.85
CA SER A 74 -21.57 2.65 3.85
C SER A 74 -20.11 2.93 3.49
N LEU A 75 -19.41 1.95 2.90
CA LEU A 75 -17.99 2.06 2.59
C LEU A 75 -17.69 3.30 1.73
N ASP A 76 -16.92 4.23 2.28
CA ASP A 76 -16.43 5.38 1.54
C ASP A 76 -15.22 4.98 0.66
N HIS A 77 -15.49 4.74 -0.61
CA HIS A 77 -14.47 4.40 -1.60
C HIS A 77 -13.46 5.53 -1.84
N LYS A 78 -13.82 6.80 -1.62
CA LYS A 78 -12.90 7.93 -1.80
C LYS A 78 -11.86 7.95 -0.67
N ILE A 79 -12.29 7.77 0.57
CA ILE A 79 -11.37 7.66 1.72
C ILE A 79 -10.44 6.46 1.53
N LEU A 80 -11.00 5.31 1.15
CA LEU A 80 -10.22 4.11 0.89
C LEU A 80 -9.17 4.33 -0.22
N PHE A 81 -9.56 5.00 -1.31
CA PHE A 81 -8.67 5.36 -2.39
C PHE A 81 -7.55 6.29 -1.92
N ASP A 82 -7.89 7.37 -1.23
CA ASP A 82 -6.92 8.39 -0.79
C ASP A 82 -5.89 7.80 0.20
N ILE A 83 -6.33 6.93 1.11
CA ILE A 83 -5.45 6.24 2.06
C ILE A 83 -4.49 5.29 1.34
N HIS A 84 -4.97 4.44 0.42
CA HIS A 84 -4.10 3.51 -0.29
C HIS A 84 -3.14 4.19 -1.26
N ARG A 85 -3.57 5.28 -1.91
CA ARG A 85 -2.72 6.11 -2.77
C ARG A 85 -1.59 6.73 -1.97
N LYS A 86 -1.92 7.38 -0.85
CA LYS A 86 -0.94 7.98 0.07
C LYS A 86 0.01 6.93 0.64
N ALA A 87 -0.51 5.79 1.10
CA ALA A 87 0.30 4.71 1.66
C ALA A 87 1.29 4.14 0.64
N THR A 88 0.85 3.93 -0.61
CA THR A 88 1.71 3.44 -1.69
C THR A 88 2.83 4.43 -2.02
N TYR A 89 2.48 5.71 -2.20
CA TYR A 89 3.45 6.78 -2.43
C TYR A 89 4.49 6.86 -1.30
N GLN A 90 4.04 6.85 -0.04
CA GLN A 90 4.94 6.92 1.12
C GLN A 90 5.85 5.69 1.23
N ALA A 91 5.34 4.50 0.92
CA ALA A 91 6.13 3.27 0.92
C ALA A 91 7.25 3.33 -0.14
N ILE A 92 6.93 3.78 -1.36
CA ILE A 92 7.91 3.95 -2.44
C ILE A 92 8.95 5.00 -2.04
N LYS A 93 8.52 6.16 -1.54
CA LYS A 93 9.43 7.23 -1.13
C LYS A 93 10.43 6.78 -0.07
N LYS A 94 9.95 6.08 0.96
CA LYS A 94 10.81 5.51 1.99
C LYS A 94 11.79 4.48 1.42
N ALA A 95 11.32 3.60 0.54
CA ALA A 95 12.18 2.59 -0.10
C ALA A 95 13.28 3.24 -0.95
N MET A 96 12.95 4.26 -1.75
CA MET A 96 13.92 4.95 -2.60
C MET A 96 14.94 5.79 -1.80
N ASN A 97 14.58 6.23 -0.59
CA ASN A 97 15.44 7.01 0.29
C ASN A 97 16.18 6.18 1.36
N ASN A 98 15.99 4.85 1.40
CA ASN A 98 16.50 3.99 2.47
C ASN A 98 16.04 4.42 3.88
N GLU A 99 14.75 4.74 4.02
CA GLU A 99 14.15 5.21 5.27
C GLU A 99 13.24 4.15 5.92
N PRO A 100 13.29 3.99 7.26
CA PRO A 100 14.29 4.58 8.16
C PRO A 100 15.69 3.96 7.93
N SER A 101 16.73 4.68 8.35
CA SER A 101 18.10 4.14 8.32
C SER A 101 18.26 3.01 9.35
N ILE A 102 19.29 2.16 9.14
CA ILE A 102 19.61 1.09 10.08
C ILE A 102 20.00 1.63 11.46
N ASP A 103 20.75 2.73 11.51
CA ASP A 103 21.17 3.34 12.78
C ASP A 103 19.96 3.84 13.58
N TRP A 104 19.02 4.52 12.92
CA TRP A 104 17.80 4.98 13.59
C TRP A 104 16.98 3.80 14.11
N LEU A 105 16.90 2.69 13.36
CA LEU A 105 16.21 1.49 13.82
C LEU A 105 16.86 0.89 15.06
N LEU A 106 18.19 0.79 15.10
CA LEU A 106 18.93 0.25 16.25
C LEU A 106 18.78 1.15 17.49
N GLU A 107 18.83 2.47 17.31
CA GLU A 107 18.62 3.44 18.40
C GLU A 107 17.20 3.41 18.99
N ASN A 108 16.20 3.06 18.18
CA ASN A 108 14.78 3.15 18.57
C ASN A 108 14.11 1.79 18.77
N GLN A 109 14.82 0.67 18.61
CA GLN A 109 14.26 -0.68 18.62
C GLN A 109 13.42 -0.97 19.87
N ASP A 110 13.90 -0.57 21.05
CA ASP A 110 13.21 -0.82 22.32
C ASP A 110 12.11 0.21 22.63
N ASN A 111 12.08 1.34 21.93
CA ASN A 111 11.12 2.42 22.14
C ASN A 111 9.86 2.29 21.28
N ILE A 112 9.91 1.48 20.21
CA ILE A 112 8.80 1.31 19.27
C ILE A 112 8.03 0.05 19.61
N VAL A 113 6.83 0.21 20.16
CA VAL A 113 5.96 -0.92 20.53
C VAL A 113 4.94 -1.20 19.43
N HIS A 114 4.94 -2.44 18.92
CA HIS A 114 3.95 -2.87 17.96
C HIS A 114 2.56 -3.00 18.58
N LYS A 115 1.53 -2.39 17.97
CA LYS A 115 0.17 -2.33 18.51
C LYS A 115 -0.38 -3.71 18.95
N TYR A 116 -0.31 -4.71 18.07
CA TYR A 116 -0.82 -6.04 18.41
C TYR A 116 0.03 -6.77 19.46
N TYR A 117 1.33 -6.44 19.58
CA TYR A 117 2.15 -6.99 20.65
C TYR A 117 1.71 -6.43 22.00
N GLN A 118 1.50 -5.12 22.10
CA GLN A 118 0.96 -4.50 23.32
C GLN A 118 -0.44 -5.02 23.67
N MET A 119 -1.31 -5.18 22.67
CA MET A 119 -2.64 -5.76 22.90
C MET A 119 -2.56 -7.19 23.48
N GLY A 120 -1.57 -7.98 23.06
CA GLY A 120 -1.32 -9.31 23.62
C GLY A 120 -0.86 -9.27 25.08
N LEU A 121 0.05 -8.35 25.41
CA LEU A 121 0.48 -8.11 26.81
C LEU A 121 -0.70 -7.66 27.69
N ASP A 122 -1.61 -6.85 27.13
CA ASP A 122 -2.80 -6.33 27.81
C ASP A 122 -3.95 -7.37 27.90
N GLY A 123 -3.82 -8.55 27.29
CA GLY A 123 -4.90 -9.55 27.23
C GLY A 123 -6.13 -9.12 26.41
N LYS A 124 -5.93 -8.26 25.40
CA LYS A 124 -6.99 -7.70 24.52
C LYS A 124 -7.13 -8.39 23.17
N ILE A 125 -6.31 -9.41 22.92
CA ILE A 125 -6.37 -10.32 21.76
C ILE A 125 -6.14 -11.75 22.20
#